data_AF-A0A9W6HTC5-F1
#
_entry.id   AF-A0A9W6HTC5-F1
#
_cell.length_a   1.000
_cell.length_b   1.000
_cell.length_c   1.000
_cell.angle_alpha   90.00
_cell.angle_beta   90.00
_cell.angle_gamma   90.00
#
_symmetry.space_group_name_H-M   'P 1'
#
loop_
_entity.id
_entity.type
_entity.pdbx_description
1 polymer ?
#
loop_
_entity_poly.entity_id
_entity_poly.type
_entity_poly.pdbx_seq_one_letter_code
_entity_poly.pdbx_strand_id
1 'polypeptide(L)'
;MSAVLQIVQLYPAELGVTGDRGNVRALEVRAERAGLTVQTTRVGIGEPLPADADIIVIGNGPLSAMRGVHADLQARHAGLAAAIADGVVVLAVGAGAELLSMGVELLDGQTVEGLGVLPFRVERTRDRRVGYVIATTPHGRLIGFEDHASTWVLAPEAEVYGEVTAGIGSFILDSSREGAPRRGETIRHENAFATNVQGPVLPLNPQLADELLRAAAARRGLVYETATGHAVLDELAAGARSAIEGRIDVETFTYMKV
;
A
#
# COMPACT_ATOMS: atom_id res chain seq x y z
N MET A 1 16.55 4.42 -27.53
CA MET A 1 15.43 5.03 -26.81
C MET A 1 15.71 4.86 -25.33
N SER A 2 15.60 5.89 -24.49
CA SER A 2 15.59 5.67 -23.03
C SER A 2 14.39 4.80 -22.71
N ALA A 3 14.58 3.75 -21.90
CA ALA A 3 13.47 2.93 -21.48
C ALA A 3 12.54 3.76 -20.59
N VAL A 4 11.25 3.71 -20.87
CA VAL A 4 10.21 4.40 -20.11
C VAL A 4 9.68 3.46 -19.03
N LEU A 5 9.61 3.95 -17.79
CA LEU A 5 8.97 3.25 -16.68
C LEU A 5 7.46 3.52 -16.71
N GLN A 6 6.66 2.48 -16.83
CA GLN A 6 5.19 2.59 -16.91
C GLN A 6 4.55 2.44 -15.53
N ILE A 7 3.94 3.51 -15.04
CA ILE A 7 3.18 3.53 -13.79
C ILE A 7 1.69 3.53 -14.11
N VAL A 8 0.96 2.54 -13.60
CA VAL A 8 -0.49 2.46 -13.71
C VAL A 8 -1.13 2.87 -12.40
N GLN A 9 -2.03 3.84 -12.44
CA GLN A 9 -2.95 4.11 -11.35
C GLN A 9 -4.31 3.49 -11.69
N LEU A 10 -4.69 2.44 -10.97
CA LEU A 10 -5.90 1.67 -11.23
C LEU A 10 -7.06 2.17 -10.34
N TYR A 11 -8.22 2.41 -10.96
CA TYR A 11 -9.44 2.99 -10.39
C TYR A 11 -9.25 4.31 -9.64
N PRO A 12 -8.56 5.32 -10.20
CA PRO A 12 -8.26 6.56 -9.48
C PRO A 12 -9.49 7.40 -9.10
N ALA A 13 -10.63 7.21 -9.78
CA ALA A 13 -11.87 7.93 -9.48
C ALA A 13 -12.59 7.32 -8.26
N GLU A 14 -12.55 6.00 -8.13
CA GLU A 14 -13.23 5.24 -7.07
C GLU A 14 -12.32 5.01 -5.86
N LEU A 15 -11.05 4.71 -6.10
CA LEU A 15 -10.03 4.32 -5.14
C LEU A 15 -8.88 5.34 -5.07
N GLY A 16 -9.22 6.61 -4.88
CA GLY A 16 -8.26 7.71 -4.78
C GLY A 16 -8.55 8.71 -3.65
N VAL A 17 -9.42 8.37 -2.71
CA VAL A 17 -10.04 9.34 -1.80
C VAL A 17 -9.14 9.78 -0.65
N THR A 18 -8.06 9.03 -0.36
CA THR A 18 -7.11 9.34 0.73
C THR A 18 -5.80 9.95 0.22
N GLY A 19 -5.86 10.63 -0.92
CA GLY A 19 -4.72 11.31 -1.51
C GLY A 19 -3.75 10.36 -2.24
N ASP A 20 -4.20 9.18 -2.65
CA ASP A 20 -3.36 8.14 -3.28
C ASP A 20 -2.74 8.57 -4.63
N ARG A 21 -3.31 9.60 -5.27
CA ARG A 21 -2.64 10.31 -6.38
C ARG A 21 -1.25 10.84 -5.99
N GLY A 22 -1.04 11.15 -4.71
CA GLY A 22 0.26 11.54 -4.17
C GLY A 22 1.26 10.38 -4.07
N ASN A 23 0.82 9.13 -3.93
CA ASN A 23 1.71 7.96 -4.04
C ASN A 23 2.27 7.87 -5.47
N VAL A 24 1.39 7.96 -6.46
CA VAL A 24 1.78 7.98 -7.88
C VAL A 24 2.72 9.15 -8.16
N ARG A 25 2.39 10.35 -7.68
CA ARG A 25 3.23 11.53 -7.87
C ARG A 25 4.61 11.39 -7.21
N ALA A 26 4.70 10.73 -6.05
CA ALA A 26 5.99 10.47 -5.41
C ALA A 26 6.87 9.57 -6.27
N LEU A 27 6.29 8.50 -6.85
CA LEU A 27 7.02 7.61 -7.75
C LEU A 27 7.49 8.34 -9.01
N GLU A 28 6.60 9.10 -9.66
CA GLU A 28 6.94 9.94 -10.84
C GLU A 28 8.13 10.85 -10.55
N VAL A 29 8.02 11.69 -9.51
CA VAL A 29 9.03 12.70 -9.22
C VAL A 29 10.37 12.08 -8.84
N ARG A 30 10.36 10.99 -8.08
CA ARG A 30 11.61 10.33 -7.65
C ARG A 30 12.27 9.59 -8.81
N ALA A 31 11.51 8.90 -9.66
CA ALA A 31 12.04 8.29 -10.87
C ALA A 31 12.62 9.33 -11.84
N GLU A 32 11.90 10.44 -12.06
CA GLU A 32 12.37 11.57 -12.88
C GLU A 32 13.67 12.17 -12.33
N ARG A 33 13.79 12.33 -11.00
CA ARG A 33 15.01 12.83 -10.34
C ARG A 33 16.17 11.84 -10.39
N ALA A 34 15.91 10.56 -10.61
CA ALA A 34 16.90 9.54 -10.91
C ALA A 34 17.25 9.48 -12.42
N GLY A 35 16.71 10.38 -13.24
CA GLY A 35 16.98 10.46 -14.67
C GLY A 35 16.19 9.45 -15.52
N LEU A 36 15.19 8.78 -14.94
CA LEU A 36 14.32 7.87 -15.68
C LEU A 36 13.21 8.65 -16.38
N THR A 37 12.80 8.18 -17.56
CA THR A 37 11.58 8.66 -18.21
C THR A 37 10.39 7.89 -17.63
N VAL A 38 9.36 8.59 -17.17
CA VAL A 38 8.16 7.98 -16.59
C VAL A 38 6.96 8.28 -17.46
N GLN A 39 6.08 7.29 -17.63
CA GLN A 39 4.77 7.48 -18.19
C GLN A 39 3.73 6.91 -17.23
N THR A 40 2.75 7.74 -16.89
CA THR A 40 1.67 7.35 -15.98
C THR A 40 0.39 7.19 -16.78
N THR A 41 -0.26 6.04 -16.62
CA THR A 41 -1.58 5.76 -17.18
C THR A 41 -2.59 5.57 -16.07
N ARG A 42 -3.71 6.28 -16.16
CA ARG A 42 -4.86 6.12 -15.26
C ARG A 42 -5.83 5.17 -15.93
N VAL A 43 -6.22 4.12 -15.23
CA VAL A 43 -7.09 3.06 -15.77
C VAL A 43 -8.35 3.00 -14.92
N GLY A 44 -9.48 3.33 -15.52
CA GLY A 44 -10.82 3.22 -14.93
C GLY A 44 -11.49 1.88 -15.20
N ILE A 45 -12.75 1.77 -14.76
CA ILE A 45 -13.64 0.64 -15.04
C ILE A 45 -13.81 0.49 -16.55
N GLY A 46 -13.68 -0.73 -17.07
CA GLY A 46 -13.83 -1.07 -18.49
C GLY A 46 -12.64 -0.68 -19.39
N GLU A 47 -11.66 0.07 -18.88
CA GLU A 47 -10.48 0.47 -19.66
C GLU A 47 -9.40 -0.64 -19.63
N PRO A 48 -8.68 -0.91 -20.72
CA PRO A 48 -7.68 -1.97 -20.74
C PRO A 48 -6.50 -1.67 -19.79
N LEU A 49 -6.03 -2.68 -19.07
CA LEU A 49 -4.79 -2.59 -18.29
C LEU A 49 -3.59 -2.66 -19.25
N PRO A 50 -2.64 -1.70 -19.24
CA PRO A 50 -1.43 -1.80 -20.04
C PRO A 50 -0.62 -3.06 -19.71
N ALA A 51 -0.25 -3.83 -20.74
CA ALA A 51 0.51 -5.08 -20.58
C ALA A 51 1.97 -4.85 -20.19
N ASP A 52 2.48 -3.64 -20.41
CA ASP A 52 3.86 -3.21 -20.13
C ASP A 52 3.99 -2.42 -18.82
N ALA A 53 3.03 -2.55 -17.91
CA ALA A 53 3.11 -1.93 -16.58
C ALA A 53 4.37 -2.39 -15.82
N ASP A 54 5.05 -1.45 -15.18
CA ASP A 54 6.17 -1.71 -14.27
C ASP A 54 5.76 -1.56 -12.81
N ILE A 55 4.84 -0.62 -12.54
CA ILE A 55 4.25 -0.38 -11.23
C ILE A 55 2.74 -0.21 -11.37
N ILE A 56 1.96 -0.86 -10.50
CA ILE A 56 0.51 -0.67 -10.38
C ILE A 56 0.20 -0.14 -8.98
N VAL A 57 -0.49 1.00 -8.90
CA VAL A 57 -0.96 1.59 -7.64
C VAL A 57 -2.48 1.50 -7.58
N ILE A 58 -3.00 0.90 -6.52
CA ILE A 58 -4.43 0.81 -6.21
C ILE A 58 -4.65 1.46 -4.86
N GLY A 59 -5.36 2.59 -4.84
CA GLY A 59 -5.56 3.37 -3.62
C GLY A 59 -6.72 2.88 -2.77
N ASN A 60 -7.15 3.76 -1.86
CA ASN A 60 -8.23 3.49 -0.92
C ASN A 60 -9.56 4.14 -1.36
N GLY A 61 -10.67 3.59 -0.87
CA GLY A 61 -12.02 4.08 -1.14
C GLY A 61 -13.03 3.51 -0.14
N PRO A 62 -14.25 4.08 -0.06
CA PRO A 62 -15.31 3.53 0.78
C PRO A 62 -15.80 2.16 0.25
N LEU A 63 -16.52 1.41 1.08
CA LEU A 63 -17.13 0.14 0.69
C LEU A 63 -18.00 0.23 -0.58
N SER A 64 -18.68 1.36 -0.81
CA SER A 64 -19.45 1.60 -2.03
C SER A 64 -18.56 1.64 -3.28
N ALA A 65 -17.38 2.26 -3.20
CA ALA A 65 -16.40 2.29 -4.28
C ALA A 65 -15.82 0.90 -4.54
N MET A 66 -15.49 0.14 -3.49
CA MET A 66 -15.07 -1.26 -3.61
C MET A 66 -16.10 -2.09 -4.37
N ARG A 67 -17.37 -2.00 -3.98
CA ARG A 67 -18.48 -2.70 -4.66
C ARG A 67 -18.64 -2.24 -6.11
N GLY A 68 -18.42 -0.97 -6.40
CA GLY A 68 -18.49 -0.41 -7.76
C GLY A 68 -17.44 -0.97 -8.72
N VAL A 69 -16.20 -1.16 -8.26
CA VAL A 69 -15.10 -1.68 -9.10
C VAL A 69 -15.01 -3.21 -9.11
N HIS A 70 -15.66 -3.89 -8.17
CA HIS A 70 -15.45 -5.32 -7.91
C HIS A 70 -15.61 -6.21 -9.14
N ALA A 71 -16.69 -6.05 -9.92
CA ALA A 71 -16.94 -6.90 -11.10
C ALA A 71 -15.86 -6.73 -12.17
N ASP A 72 -15.40 -5.49 -12.40
CA ASP A 72 -14.33 -5.19 -13.36
C ASP A 72 -12.98 -5.71 -12.86
N LEU A 73 -12.70 -5.61 -11.56
CA LEU A 73 -11.50 -6.18 -10.96
C LEU A 73 -11.45 -7.71 -11.10
N GLN A 74 -12.58 -8.40 -10.85
CA GLN A 74 -12.68 -9.85 -11.04
C GLN A 74 -12.38 -10.26 -12.49
N ALA A 75 -12.86 -9.48 -13.48
CA ALA A 75 -12.52 -9.70 -14.88
C ALA A 75 -11.02 -9.52 -15.19
N ARG A 76 -10.26 -8.80 -14.34
CA ARG A 76 -8.80 -8.58 -14.46
C ARG A 76 -7.95 -9.59 -13.71
N HIS A 77 -8.54 -10.57 -13.01
CA HIS A 77 -7.82 -11.56 -12.20
C HIS A 77 -6.58 -12.13 -12.90
N ALA A 78 -6.76 -12.73 -14.07
CA ALA A 78 -5.68 -13.39 -14.78
C ALA A 78 -4.54 -12.42 -15.15
N GLY A 79 -4.87 -11.18 -15.53
CA GLY A 79 -3.88 -10.16 -15.90
C GLY A 79 -3.09 -9.66 -14.70
N LEU A 80 -3.76 -9.36 -13.58
CA LEU A 80 -3.09 -8.89 -12.36
C LEU A 80 -2.25 -10.01 -11.71
N ALA A 81 -2.76 -11.24 -11.66
CA ALA A 81 -2.00 -12.38 -11.16
C ALA A 81 -0.74 -12.63 -12.01
N ALA A 82 -0.86 -12.58 -13.34
CA ALA A 82 0.28 -12.73 -14.25
C ALA A 82 1.28 -11.58 -14.08
N ALA A 83 0.81 -10.34 -13.92
CA ALA A 83 1.68 -9.19 -13.68
C ALA A 83 2.51 -9.34 -12.39
N ILE A 84 1.87 -9.72 -11.28
CA ILE A 84 2.55 -9.97 -10.01
C ILE A 84 3.59 -11.09 -10.16
N ALA A 85 3.22 -12.20 -10.81
CA ALA A 85 4.12 -13.32 -11.06
C ALA A 85 5.31 -12.95 -11.97
N ASP A 86 5.12 -12.00 -12.90
CA ASP A 86 6.17 -11.46 -13.76
C ASP A 86 7.00 -10.34 -13.08
N GLY A 87 6.77 -10.12 -11.78
CA GLY A 87 7.54 -9.19 -10.96
C GLY A 87 7.14 -7.72 -11.10
N VAL A 88 5.98 -7.41 -11.69
CA VAL A 88 5.41 -6.06 -11.67
C VAL A 88 5.20 -5.65 -10.22
N VAL A 89 5.63 -4.43 -9.88
CA VAL A 89 5.48 -3.90 -8.53
C VAL A 89 4.03 -3.48 -8.31
N VAL A 90 3.42 -3.90 -7.22
CA VAL A 90 2.06 -3.48 -6.86
C VAL A 90 2.09 -2.80 -5.50
N LEU A 91 1.49 -1.61 -5.38
CA LEU A 91 1.20 -0.96 -4.12
C LEU A 91 -0.32 -0.85 -3.95
N ALA A 92 -0.86 -1.56 -2.98
CA ALA A 92 -2.28 -1.59 -2.67
C ALA A 92 -2.53 -0.97 -1.28
N VAL A 93 -3.39 0.04 -1.21
CA VAL A 93 -3.65 0.82 0.01
C VAL A 93 -5.10 0.68 0.45
N GLY A 94 -5.35 0.35 1.71
CA GLY A 94 -6.69 0.24 2.29
C GLY A 94 -7.59 -0.67 1.46
N ALA A 95 -8.72 -0.15 0.99
CA ALA A 95 -9.67 -0.86 0.12
C ALA A 95 -9.03 -1.54 -1.10
N GLY A 96 -7.96 -0.96 -1.68
CA GLY A 96 -7.20 -1.59 -2.74
C GLY A 96 -6.53 -2.89 -2.30
N ALA A 97 -5.94 -2.89 -1.10
CA ALA A 97 -5.36 -4.10 -0.51
C ALA A 97 -6.46 -5.12 -0.19
N GLU A 98 -7.58 -4.67 0.39
CA GLU A 98 -8.72 -5.53 0.72
C GLU A 98 -9.33 -6.21 -0.52
N LEU A 99 -9.40 -5.49 -1.65
CA LEU A 99 -9.86 -6.04 -2.94
C LEU A 99 -8.90 -7.09 -3.52
N LEU A 100 -7.59 -6.97 -3.26
CA LEU A 100 -6.59 -7.95 -3.71
C LEU A 100 -6.42 -9.15 -2.76
N SER A 101 -6.96 -9.05 -1.54
CA SER A 101 -6.98 -10.13 -0.54
C SER A 101 -7.83 -11.33 -1.01
N MET A 102 -7.90 -12.39 -0.20
CA MET A 102 -8.81 -13.52 -0.41
C MET A 102 -10.29 -13.20 -0.17
N GLY A 103 -10.61 -12.02 0.36
CA GLY A 103 -11.97 -11.57 0.59
C GLY A 103 -12.16 -10.82 1.91
N VAL A 104 -13.29 -10.12 1.98
CA VAL A 104 -13.67 -9.24 3.08
C VAL A 104 -14.96 -9.73 3.73
N GLU A 105 -14.87 -10.19 4.97
CA GLU A 105 -16.01 -10.50 5.81
C GLU A 105 -16.58 -9.21 6.42
N LEU A 106 -17.87 -8.97 6.19
CA LEU A 106 -18.61 -7.80 6.68
C LEU A 106 -19.23 -8.08 8.05
N LEU A 107 -19.67 -7.02 8.73
CA LEU A 107 -20.26 -7.11 10.08
C LEU A 107 -21.57 -7.91 10.15
N ASP A 108 -22.23 -8.12 9.02
CA ASP A 108 -23.47 -8.92 8.89
C ASP A 108 -23.20 -10.38 8.47
N GLY A 109 -21.93 -10.78 8.40
CA GLY A 109 -21.49 -12.12 7.99
C GLY A 109 -21.46 -12.33 6.47
N GLN A 110 -21.84 -11.34 5.66
CA GLN A 110 -21.65 -11.42 4.22
C GLN A 110 -20.17 -11.30 3.87
N THR A 111 -19.75 -11.99 2.80
CA THR A 111 -18.38 -11.87 2.27
C THR A 111 -18.41 -11.17 0.93
N VAL A 112 -17.52 -10.18 0.76
CA VAL A 112 -17.14 -9.66 -0.56
C VAL A 112 -15.92 -10.43 -1.01
N GLU A 113 -16.04 -11.18 -2.10
CA GLU A 113 -14.91 -11.92 -2.67
C GLU A 113 -13.78 -10.95 -3.03
N GLY A 114 -12.55 -11.35 -2.73
CA GLY A 114 -11.36 -10.64 -3.16
C GLY A 114 -10.80 -11.25 -4.43
N LEU A 115 -9.71 -10.69 -4.95
CA LEU A 115 -9.02 -11.26 -6.10
C LEU A 115 -8.20 -12.50 -5.73
N GLY A 116 -7.85 -12.67 -4.46
CA GLY A 116 -7.09 -13.81 -3.95
C GLY A 116 -5.61 -13.81 -4.33
N VAL A 117 -5.07 -12.70 -4.79
CA VAL A 117 -3.65 -12.57 -5.19
C VAL A 117 -2.74 -12.18 -4.04
N LEU A 118 -3.30 -11.74 -2.91
CA LEU A 118 -2.57 -11.47 -1.67
C LEU A 118 -3.02 -12.45 -0.56
N PRO A 119 -2.07 -13.02 0.21
CA PRO A 119 -2.30 -14.13 1.12
C PRO A 119 -2.89 -13.69 2.48
N PHE A 120 -4.03 -12.98 2.47
CA PHE A 120 -4.74 -12.62 3.69
C PHE A 120 -6.25 -12.50 3.45
N ARG A 121 -7.04 -12.61 4.51
CA ARG A 121 -8.46 -12.24 4.55
C ARG A 121 -8.63 -10.98 5.38
N VAL A 122 -9.75 -10.30 5.19
CA VAL A 122 -10.09 -9.09 5.92
C VAL A 122 -11.37 -9.32 6.70
N GLU A 123 -11.36 -9.01 7.98
CA GLU A 123 -12.53 -9.01 8.85
C GLU A 123 -12.89 -7.57 9.21
N ARG A 124 -14.10 -7.12 8.91
CA ARG A 124 -14.59 -5.80 9.35
C ARG A 124 -14.83 -5.81 10.86
N THR A 125 -14.46 -4.73 11.52
CA THR A 125 -14.63 -4.54 12.97
C THR A 125 -15.51 -3.34 13.28
N ARG A 126 -16.11 -3.30 14.48
CA ARG A 126 -16.77 -2.08 14.99
C ARG A 126 -15.78 -1.08 15.59
N ASP A 127 -14.62 -1.57 15.96
CA ASP A 127 -13.53 -0.77 16.51
C ASP A 127 -12.71 -0.19 15.36
N ARG A 128 -12.83 1.12 15.15
CA ARG A 128 -12.05 1.85 14.17
C ARG A 128 -10.73 2.30 14.80
N ARG A 129 -9.62 2.00 14.13
CA ARG A 129 -8.27 2.43 14.46
C ARG A 129 -8.03 3.76 13.78
N VAL A 130 -7.74 4.78 14.58
CA VAL A 130 -7.50 6.15 14.11
C VAL A 130 -6.28 6.69 14.82
N GLY A 131 -5.22 6.98 14.09
CA GLY A 131 -4.01 7.55 14.68
C GLY A 131 -2.77 7.42 13.82
N TYR A 132 -1.65 7.94 14.31
CA TYR A 132 -0.36 7.72 13.66
C TYR A 132 0.14 6.29 13.90
N VAL A 133 0.73 5.71 12.87
CA VAL A 133 1.32 4.37 12.95
C VAL A 133 2.76 4.42 12.47
N ILE A 134 3.62 3.66 13.15
CA ILE A 134 5.01 3.48 12.79
C ILE A 134 5.31 1.98 12.78
N ALA A 135 5.73 1.48 11.63
CA ALA A 135 6.22 0.12 11.46
C ALA A 135 7.71 0.11 11.06
N THR A 136 8.43 -0.92 11.47
CA THR A 136 9.78 -1.22 10.99
C THR A 136 9.68 -2.17 9.81
N THR A 137 10.36 -1.85 8.72
CA THR A 137 10.50 -2.71 7.53
C THR A 137 11.97 -3.00 7.24
N PRO A 138 12.28 -3.95 6.34
CA PRO A 138 13.67 -4.22 5.94
C PRO A 138 14.42 -3.00 5.35
N HIS A 139 13.68 -1.97 4.89
CA HIS A 139 14.23 -0.80 4.20
C HIS A 139 14.10 0.49 5.03
N GLY A 140 13.68 0.39 6.28
CA GLY A 140 13.55 1.52 7.21
C GLY A 140 12.17 1.60 7.85
N ARG A 141 11.90 2.72 8.51
CA ARG A 141 10.60 2.93 9.17
C ARG A 141 9.55 3.38 8.18
N LEU A 142 8.42 2.70 8.18
CA LEU A 142 7.17 3.13 7.57
C LEU A 142 6.38 3.97 8.59
N ILE A 143 6.03 5.21 8.24
CA ILE A 143 5.33 6.17 9.09
C ILE A 143 4.13 6.72 8.33
N GLY A 144 2.98 6.79 8.98
CA GLY A 144 1.82 7.47 8.41
C GLY A 144 0.63 7.45 9.35
N PHE A 145 -0.57 7.42 8.78
CA PHE A 145 -1.82 7.45 9.54
C PHE A 145 -2.65 6.20 9.24
N GLU A 146 -3.17 5.55 10.26
CA GLU A 146 -4.16 4.49 10.14
C GLU A 146 -5.55 5.07 10.40
N ASP A 147 -6.48 4.79 9.49
CA ASP A 147 -7.90 5.12 9.64
C ASP A 147 -8.74 4.01 9.00
N HIS A 148 -8.96 2.93 9.75
CA HIS A 148 -9.69 1.76 9.24
C HIS A 148 -10.38 0.95 10.35
N ALA A 149 -11.42 0.22 9.96
CA ALA A 149 -12.19 -0.66 10.83
C ALA A 149 -12.12 -2.10 10.28
N SER A 150 -10.91 -2.62 10.20
CA SER A 150 -10.63 -3.95 9.68
C SER A 150 -9.42 -4.61 10.35
N THR A 151 -9.49 -5.92 10.54
CA THR A 151 -8.35 -6.78 10.92
C THR A 151 -7.99 -7.67 9.74
N TRP A 152 -6.70 -7.84 9.47
CA TRP A 152 -6.24 -8.80 8.47
C TRP A 152 -5.90 -10.11 9.16
N VAL A 153 -6.36 -11.21 8.59
CA VAL A 153 -6.03 -12.57 8.99
C VAL A 153 -5.12 -13.15 7.93
N LEU A 154 -3.85 -13.30 8.28
CA LEU A 154 -2.82 -13.74 7.35
C LEU A 154 -2.92 -15.25 7.09
N ALA A 155 -2.71 -15.65 5.84
CA ALA A 155 -2.44 -17.04 5.50
C ALA A 155 -1.00 -17.42 5.92
N PRO A 156 -0.69 -18.71 6.11
CA PRO A 156 0.65 -19.16 6.51
C PRO A 156 1.79 -18.68 5.60
N GLU A 157 1.51 -18.50 4.31
CA GLU A 157 2.45 -18.04 3.28
C GLU A 157 2.60 -16.51 3.20
N ALA A 158 1.89 -15.74 4.03
CA ALA A 158 2.01 -14.29 4.03
C ALA A 158 3.37 -13.82 4.56
N GLU A 159 4.08 -13.01 3.78
CA GLU A 159 5.32 -12.38 4.22
C GLU A 159 5.00 -11.08 4.97
N VAL A 160 5.37 -11.04 6.24
CA VAL A 160 5.28 -9.82 7.06
C VAL A 160 6.38 -8.86 6.62
N TYR A 161 5.99 -7.69 6.14
CA TYR A 161 6.93 -6.66 5.70
C TYR A 161 7.10 -5.51 6.69
N GLY A 162 6.04 -5.16 7.42
CA GLY A 162 6.05 -4.07 8.39
C GLY A 162 5.56 -4.53 9.77
N GLU A 163 6.45 -4.54 10.77
CA GLU A 163 6.10 -4.80 12.17
C GLU A 163 5.87 -3.48 12.91
N VAL A 164 4.71 -3.34 13.57
CA VAL A 164 4.32 -2.12 14.28
C VAL A 164 5.19 -1.91 15.51
N THR A 165 5.72 -0.69 15.65
CA THR A 165 6.47 -0.21 16.83
C THR A 165 5.72 0.85 17.62
N ALA A 166 4.77 1.55 16.98
CA ALA A 166 3.81 2.44 17.62
C ALA A 166 2.54 2.49 16.75
N GLY A 167 1.36 2.51 17.37
CA GLY A 167 0.08 2.30 16.67
C GLY A 167 -0.48 0.90 16.87
N ILE A 168 -1.55 0.60 16.13
CA ILE A 168 -2.25 -0.68 16.16
C ILE A 168 -1.94 -1.48 14.89
N GLY A 169 -2.07 -0.88 13.70
CA GLY A 169 -1.83 -1.55 12.43
C GLY A 169 -2.91 -2.55 12.04
N SER A 170 -2.55 -3.49 11.17
CA SER A 170 -3.49 -4.28 10.36
C SER A 170 -3.78 -5.66 10.94
N PHE A 171 -2.79 -6.34 11.53
CA PHE A 171 -2.90 -7.74 11.98
C PHE A 171 -2.09 -8.03 13.25
N ILE A 172 -2.38 -9.16 13.89
CA ILE A 172 -1.67 -9.65 15.06
C ILE A 172 -0.61 -10.67 14.60
N LEU A 173 0.63 -10.48 15.04
CA LEU A 173 1.75 -11.40 14.79
C LEU A 173 1.88 -12.46 15.88
N ASP A 174 1.74 -12.03 17.14
CA ASP A 174 1.90 -12.89 18.32
C ASP A 174 1.11 -12.28 19.48
N SER A 175 0.16 -13.05 20.02
CA SER A 175 -0.66 -12.72 21.19
C SER A 175 -0.33 -13.60 22.41
N SER A 176 0.69 -14.46 22.32
CA SER A 176 1.02 -15.47 23.35
C SER A 176 1.88 -14.94 24.50
N ARG A 177 2.39 -13.72 24.40
CA ARG A 177 3.26 -13.09 25.41
C ARG A 177 2.44 -12.30 26.43
N GLU A 178 2.89 -12.28 27.69
CA GLU A 178 2.39 -11.31 28.68
C GLU A 178 2.76 -9.89 28.22
N GLY A 179 1.74 -9.05 27.98
CA GLY A 179 1.90 -7.67 27.53
C GLY A 179 1.05 -7.33 26.31
N ALA A 180 1.36 -6.21 25.66
CA ALA A 180 0.70 -5.83 24.41
C ALA A 180 1.05 -6.82 23.28
N PRO A 181 0.08 -7.25 22.46
CA PRO A 181 0.35 -8.16 21.34
C PRO A 181 1.33 -7.52 20.35
N ARG A 182 2.19 -8.34 19.73
CA ARG A 182 2.97 -7.89 18.57
C ARG A 182 2.05 -7.79 17.38
N ARG A 183 2.19 -6.72 16.60
CA ARG A 183 1.29 -6.38 15.50
C ARG A 183 2.09 -6.08 14.25
N GLY A 184 1.46 -6.28 13.09
CA GLY A 184 2.01 -5.87 11.81
C GLY A 184 1.04 -4.99 11.05
N GLU A 185 1.60 -4.24 10.11
CA GLU A 185 0.87 -3.25 9.32
C GLU A 185 0.89 -3.66 7.84
N THR A 186 2.08 -3.98 7.34
CA THR A 186 2.33 -4.20 5.92
C THR A 186 2.64 -5.66 5.67
N ILE A 187 2.08 -6.21 4.60
CA ILE A 187 2.54 -7.49 4.05
C ILE A 187 3.17 -7.29 2.67
N ARG A 188 3.97 -8.26 2.28
CA ARG A 188 4.52 -8.41 0.94
C ARG A 188 4.13 -9.78 0.38
N HIS A 189 3.93 -9.85 -0.92
CA HIS A 189 3.85 -11.10 -1.66
C HIS A 189 4.51 -10.86 -3.02
N GLU A 190 5.65 -11.49 -3.27
CA GLU A 190 6.51 -11.16 -4.42
C GLU A 190 6.83 -9.65 -4.45
N ASN A 191 6.50 -8.93 -5.52
CA ASN A 191 6.65 -7.47 -5.60
C ASN A 191 5.35 -6.70 -5.32
N ALA A 192 4.35 -7.35 -4.71
CA ALA A 192 3.12 -6.72 -4.28
C ALA A 192 3.15 -6.38 -2.78
N PHE A 193 2.82 -5.14 -2.45
CA PHE A 193 2.82 -4.57 -1.10
C PHE A 193 1.41 -4.11 -0.74
N ALA A 194 0.94 -4.53 0.43
CA ALA A 194 -0.37 -4.15 0.95
C ALA A 194 -0.22 -3.46 2.32
N THR A 195 -0.87 -2.30 2.47
CA THR A 195 -0.84 -1.47 3.68
C THR A 195 -2.19 -0.79 3.92
N ASN A 196 -2.57 -0.58 5.18
CA ASN A 196 -3.64 0.34 5.58
C ASN A 196 -3.13 1.77 5.85
N VAL A 197 -1.81 1.99 5.80
CA VAL A 197 -1.23 3.31 6.02
C VAL A 197 -1.63 4.27 4.91
N GLN A 198 -2.29 5.34 5.33
CA GLN A 198 -2.73 6.46 4.51
C GLN A 198 -1.85 7.67 4.83
N GLY A 199 -1.94 8.75 4.02
CA GLY A 199 -1.13 9.94 4.29
C GLY A 199 -0.76 10.81 3.10
N PRO A 200 -0.97 10.39 1.84
CA PRO A 200 -0.49 9.15 1.20
C PRO A 200 0.81 8.55 1.78
N VAL A 201 1.02 7.23 1.62
CA VAL A 201 2.16 6.50 2.21
C VAL A 201 3.52 6.92 1.64
N LEU A 202 3.69 7.06 0.32
CA LEU A 202 5.02 7.20 -0.28
C LEU A 202 5.70 8.55 -0.05
N PRO A 203 5.01 9.71 -0.08
CA PRO A 203 5.66 10.99 0.22
C PRO A 203 6.29 11.06 1.62
N LEU A 204 5.70 10.39 2.61
CA LEU A 204 6.24 10.29 3.97
C LEU A 204 7.30 9.20 4.12
N ASN A 205 7.43 8.29 3.16
CA ASN A 205 8.27 7.11 3.22
C ASN A 205 9.14 6.99 1.97
N PRO A 206 10.12 7.90 1.77
CA PRO A 206 10.95 7.92 0.58
C PRO A 206 11.73 6.62 0.37
N GLN A 207 12.16 5.94 1.45
CA GLN A 207 12.86 4.66 1.35
C GLN A 207 11.98 3.56 0.73
N LEU A 208 10.69 3.54 1.04
CA LEU A 208 9.74 2.62 0.41
C LEU A 208 9.54 2.97 -1.06
N ALA A 209 9.34 4.25 -1.37
CA ALA A 209 9.20 4.71 -2.75
C ALA A 209 10.42 4.31 -3.61
N ASP A 210 11.63 4.49 -3.07
CA ASP A 210 12.88 4.12 -3.72
C ASP A 210 13.00 2.61 -3.94
N GLU A 211 12.53 1.81 -2.99
CA GLU A 211 12.56 0.35 -3.12
C GLU A 211 11.60 -0.15 -4.20
N LEU A 212 10.39 0.41 -4.27
CA LEU A 212 9.44 0.10 -5.33
C LEU A 212 10.01 0.48 -6.71
N LEU A 213 10.62 1.65 -6.82
CA LEU A 213 11.27 2.11 -8.05
C LEU A 213 12.48 1.26 -8.43
N ARG A 214 13.28 0.84 -7.45
CA ARG A 214 14.44 -0.02 -7.67
C ARG A 214 14.04 -1.39 -8.20
N ALA A 215 13.01 -2.00 -7.61
CA ALA A 215 12.48 -3.28 -8.08
C ALA A 215 11.93 -3.16 -9.52
N ALA A 216 11.15 -2.12 -9.80
CA ALA A 216 10.57 -1.87 -11.12
C ALA A 216 11.65 -1.59 -12.19
N ALA A 217 12.66 -0.77 -11.87
CA ALA A 217 13.78 -0.49 -12.75
C ALA A 217 14.62 -1.74 -13.03
N ALA A 218 14.92 -2.54 -12.00
CA ALA A 218 15.71 -3.77 -12.14
C ALA A 218 15.04 -4.78 -13.09
N ARG A 219 13.72 -4.93 -13.02
CA ARG A 219 12.93 -5.75 -13.96
C ARG A 219 13.13 -5.33 -15.43
N ARG A 220 13.35 -4.04 -15.67
CA ARG A 220 13.62 -3.46 -17.01
C ARG A 220 15.10 -3.44 -17.39
N GLY A 221 15.98 -4.00 -16.55
CA GLY A 221 17.43 -3.91 -16.74
C GLY A 221 17.96 -2.49 -16.60
N LEU A 222 17.23 -1.62 -15.88
CA LEU A 222 17.61 -0.25 -15.58
C LEU A 222 18.18 -0.16 -14.17
N VAL A 223 19.01 0.86 -13.94
CA VAL A 223 19.56 1.17 -12.63
C VAL A 223 18.79 2.36 -12.06
N TYR A 224 18.28 2.21 -10.84
CA TYR A 224 17.69 3.29 -10.06
C TYR A 224 18.62 3.67 -8.90
N GLU A 225 19.11 4.90 -8.92
CA GLU A 225 19.97 5.46 -7.88
C GLU A 225 19.45 6.84 -7.45
N THR A 226 19.45 7.08 -6.15
CA THR A 226 19.12 8.38 -5.60
C THR A 226 20.30 9.34 -5.81
N ALA A 227 20.03 10.48 -6.43
CA ALA A 227 21.00 11.57 -6.61
C ALA A 227 20.70 12.76 -5.68
N THR A 228 21.54 13.80 -5.73
CA THR A 228 21.37 15.08 -5.01
C THR A 228 19.99 15.70 -5.19
N GLY A 229 19.33 15.44 -6.32
CA GLY A 229 17.95 15.84 -6.56
C GLY A 229 16.97 15.34 -5.49
N HIS A 230 17.21 14.20 -4.82
CA HIS A 230 16.29 13.64 -3.82
C HIS A 230 16.38 14.32 -2.46
N ALA A 231 17.54 14.91 -2.12
CA ALA A 231 17.83 15.42 -0.78
C ALA A 231 16.76 16.39 -0.25
N VAL A 232 16.25 17.29 -1.09
CA VAL A 232 15.20 18.24 -0.69
C VAL A 232 13.87 17.53 -0.38
N LEU A 233 13.51 16.46 -1.10
CA LEU A 233 12.31 15.68 -0.80
C LEU A 233 12.49 14.91 0.51
N ASP A 234 13.67 14.37 0.71
CA ASP A 234 13.99 13.56 1.88
C ASP A 234 14.05 14.44 3.14
N GLU A 235 14.53 15.68 3.04
CA GLU A 235 14.49 16.67 4.12
C GLU A 235 13.04 17.07 4.49
N LEU A 236 12.20 17.32 3.48
CA LEU A 236 10.77 17.61 3.70
C LEU A 236 10.05 16.41 4.37
N ALA A 237 10.31 15.20 3.89
CA ALA A 237 9.78 13.98 4.50
C ALA A 237 10.30 13.80 5.93
N ALA A 238 11.59 14.02 6.18
CA ALA A 238 12.18 13.93 7.52
C ALA A 238 11.56 14.94 8.50
N GLY A 239 11.34 16.19 8.08
CA GLY A 239 10.67 17.19 8.89
C GLY A 239 9.23 16.79 9.25
N ALA A 240 8.46 16.28 8.28
CA ALA A 240 7.11 15.78 8.53
C ALA A 240 7.09 14.56 9.46
N ARG A 241 8.01 13.61 9.24
CA ARG A 241 8.17 12.40 10.08
C ARG A 241 8.54 12.76 11.52
N SER A 242 9.47 13.69 11.72
CA SER A 242 9.87 14.14 13.05
C SER A 242 8.70 14.77 13.82
N ALA A 243 7.83 15.53 13.13
CA ALA A 243 6.63 16.08 13.74
C ALA A 243 5.61 15.01 14.16
N ILE A 244 5.50 13.91 13.39
CA ILE A 244 4.65 12.76 13.75
C ILE A 244 5.26 11.99 14.93
N GLU A 245 6.55 11.70 14.88
CA GLU A 245 7.29 11.00 15.94
C GLU A 245 7.23 11.75 17.27
N GLY A 246 7.26 13.09 17.25
CA GLY A 246 7.10 13.90 18.45
C GLY A 246 5.67 13.95 19.01
N ARG A 247 4.68 13.43 18.28
CA ARG A 247 3.24 13.45 18.64
C ARG A 247 2.64 12.06 18.83
N ILE A 248 3.38 11.00 18.50
CA ILE A 248 2.88 9.63 18.63
C ILE A 248 2.94 9.21 20.10
N ASP A 249 1.91 9.59 20.85
CA ASP A 249 1.76 9.17 22.23
C ASP A 249 1.35 7.69 22.23
N VAL A 250 2.27 6.82 22.64
CA VAL A 250 2.09 5.36 22.59
C VAL A 250 0.93 4.90 23.49
N GLU A 251 0.45 5.77 24.39
CA GLU A 251 -0.57 5.47 25.41
C GLU A 251 -2.00 5.92 25.06
N THR A 252 -2.21 6.77 24.04
CA THR A 252 -3.54 7.37 23.77
C THR A 252 -4.05 7.09 22.35
N PHE A 253 -4.15 5.82 21.95
CA PHE A 253 -4.90 5.45 20.75
C PHE A 253 -6.39 5.40 21.07
N THR A 254 -7.17 6.23 20.36
CA THR A 254 -8.62 6.24 20.53
C THR A 254 -9.23 5.22 19.59
N TYR A 255 -9.73 4.11 20.13
CA TYR A 255 -10.72 3.32 19.42
C TYR A 255 -12.00 4.15 19.32
N MET A 256 -12.37 4.54 18.10
CA MET A 256 -13.70 5.06 17.86
C MET A 256 -14.63 3.88 17.64
N LYS A 257 -15.62 3.71 18.53
CA LYS A 257 -16.75 2.82 18.26
C LYS A 257 -17.60 3.46 17.17
N VAL A 258 -17.71 2.77 16.03
CA VAL A 258 -18.56 3.17 14.90
C VAL A 258 -19.92 2.49 15.03
#